data_AF-X1IPV7-F1
#
_entry.id   AF-X1IPV7-F1
#
_cell.length_a   1.000
_cell.length_b   1.000
_cell.length_c   1.000
_cell.angle_alpha   90.00
_cell.angle_beta   90.00
_cell.angle_gamma   90.00
#
_symmetry.space_group_name_H-M   'P 1'
#
loop_
_entity.id
_entity.type
_entity.pdbx_description
1 polymer ?
#
loop_
_entity_poly.entity_id
_entity_poly.type
_entity_poly.pdbx_seq_one_letter_code
_entity_poly.pdbx_strand_id
1 'polypeptide(L)'
;MIKRSKISLNRIIYPNLKLEDFFKFTKDLGLNKIELRNDLPGGKIIDGYTPGQLKELSKKYRVEILTINALQKFNLGAILPQTIKELKKLINLSLSIGCKAIVLCPNNDIND
;
A
#
# COMPACT_ATOMS: atom_id res chain seq x y z
N MET A 1 -13.80 -8.21 -23.02
CA MET A 1 -13.92 -8.52 -21.58
C MET A 1 -12.61 -8.18 -20.88
N ILE A 2 -12.63 -7.49 -19.73
CA ILE A 2 -11.40 -7.16 -18.98
C ILE A 2 -10.89 -8.43 -18.28
N LYS A 3 -9.59 -8.74 -18.43
CA LYS A 3 -8.96 -9.86 -17.70
C LYS A 3 -8.89 -9.53 -16.21
N ARG A 4 -9.30 -10.46 -15.34
CA ARG A 4 -9.22 -10.28 -13.87
C ARG A 4 -7.83 -9.94 -13.36
N SER A 5 -6.78 -10.40 -14.04
CA SER A 5 -5.39 -10.04 -13.75
C SER A 5 -5.05 -8.56 -13.96
N LYS A 6 -5.95 -7.76 -14.55
CA LYS A 6 -5.84 -6.30 -14.66
C LYS A 6 -6.58 -5.55 -13.55
N ILE A 7 -7.23 -6.25 -12.63
CA ILE A 7 -7.99 -5.66 -11.52
C ILE A 7 -7.19 -5.83 -10.23
N SER A 8 -7.11 -4.76 -9.43
CA SER A 8 -6.53 -4.76 -8.08
C SER A 8 -7.53 -4.31 -7.04
N LEU A 9 -7.36 -4.75 -5.79
CA LEU A 9 -8.13 -4.26 -4.66
C LEU A 9 -7.32 -3.28 -3.83
N ASN A 10 -7.86 -2.08 -3.65
CA ASN A 10 -7.33 -1.12 -2.71
C ASN A 10 -7.83 -1.44 -1.29
N ARG A 11 -6.94 -1.51 -0.30
CA ARG A 11 -7.27 -1.95 1.06
C ARG A 11 -8.32 -1.07 1.76
N ILE A 12 -8.58 0.15 1.27
CA ILE A 12 -9.67 1.00 1.77
C ILE A 12 -11.05 0.35 1.65
N ILE A 13 -11.22 -0.63 0.76
CA ILE A 13 -12.50 -1.33 0.58
C ILE A 13 -12.95 -2.07 1.84
N TYR A 14 -12.01 -2.43 2.73
CA TYR A 14 -12.31 -3.10 3.98
C TYR A 14 -11.29 -2.73 5.08
N PRO A 15 -11.39 -1.52 5.67
CA PRO A 15 -10.31 -0.91 6.45
C PRO A 15 -9.98 -1.64 7.76
N ASN A 16 -10.93 -2.40 8.31
CA ASN A 16 -10.77 -3.15 9.55
C ASN A 16 -10.35 -4.62 9.33
N LEU A 17 -10.24 -5.07 8.07
CA LEU A 17 -9.83 -6.42 7.76
C LEU A 17 -8.32 -6.58 7.98
N LYS A 18 -7.94 -7.63 8.73
CA LYS A 18 -6.53 -7.95 8.97
C LYS A 18 -5.82 -8.26 7.66
N LEU A 19 -4.53 -7.95 7.59
CA LEU A 19 -3.78 -8.03 6.34
C LEU A 19 -3.83 -9.42 5.69
N GLU A 20 -3.61 -10.52 6.42
CA GLU A 20 -3.71 -11.86 5.83
C GLU A 20 -5.12 -12.22 5.36
N ASP A 21 -6.15 -11.83 6.11
CA ASP A 21 -7.53 -12.04 5.68
C ASP A 21 -7.85 -11.26 4.41
N PHE A 22 -7.23 -10.09 4.19
CA PHE A 22 -7.34 -9.33 2.95
C PHE A 22 -6.66 -10.02 1.75
N PHE A 23 -5.51 -10.68 1.97
CA PHE A 23 -4.88 -11.51 0.93
C PHE A 23 -5.78 -12.68 0.55
N LYS A 24 -6.34 -13.37 1.54
CA LYS A 24 -7.30 -14.46 1.33
C LYS A 24 -8.54 -13.97 0.58
N PHE A 25 -9.15 -12.88 1.03
CA PHE A 25 -10.31 -12.25 0.38
C PHE A 25 -10.04 -11.92 -1.09
N THR A 26 -8.87 -11.36 -1.40
CA THR A 26 -8.46 -11.08 -2.78
C THR A 26 -8.45 -12.35 -3.65
N LYS A 27 -8.02 -13.48 -3.07
CA LYS A 27 -8.00 -14.79 -3.75
C LYS A 27 -9.38 -15.41 -3.90
N ASP A 28 -10.23 -15.29 -2.90
CA ASP A 28 -11.61 -15.78 -2.96
C ASP A 28 -12.40 -15.07 -4.07
N LEU A 29 -12.04 -13.82 -4.38
CA LEU A 29 -12.56 -13.05 -5.52
C LEU A 29 -11.89 -13.39 -6.87
N GLY A 30 -10.98 -14.35 -6.92
CA GLY A 30 -10.25 -14.72 -8.14
C GLY A 30 -9.32 -13.60 -8.67
N LEU A 31 -8.91 -12.68 -7.80
CA LEU A 31 -7.96 -11.60 -8.10
C LEU A 31 -6.55 -11.99 -7.60
N ASN A 32 -5.56 -11.17 -7.93
CA ASN A 32 -4.16 -11.44 -7.53
C ASN A 32 -3.32 -10.18 -7.30
N LYS A 33 -3.96 -9.00 -7.17
CA LYS A 33 -3.28 -7.72 -7.01
C LYS A 33 -3.95 -6.89 -5.94
N ILE A 34 -3.15 -6.27 -5.08
CA ILE A 34 -3.63 -5.39 -4.03
C ILE A 34 -2.85 -4.09 -3.99
N GLU A 35 -3.44 -3.11 -3.31
CA GLU A 35 -2.80 -1.86 -2.94
C GLU A 35 -2.90 -1.67 -1.43
N LEU A 36 -1.77 -1.38 -0.80
CA LEU A 36 -1.68 -1.10 0.63
C LEU A 36 -1.90 0.38 0.92
N ARG A 37 -2.11 0.68 2.20
CA ARG A 37 -2.44 2.02 2.69
C ARG A 37 -1.77 2.32 4.03
N ASN A 38 -1.30 3.56 4.21
CA ASN A 38 -0.72 4.06 5.46
C ASN A 38 -1.71 4.83 6.35
N ASP A 39 -2.93 5.05 5.88
CA ASP A 39 -3.98 5.87 6.51
C ASP A 39 -5.16 5.03 7.07
N LEU A 40 -4.98 3.71 7.18
CA LEU A 40 -5.97 2.81 7.80
C LEU A 40 -5.90 2.86 9.33
N PRO A 41 -6.98 2.45 10.04
CA PRO A 41 -6.97 2.32 11.50
C PRO A 41 -5.74 1.55 12.00
N GLY A 42 -5.04 2.13 12.98
CA GLY A 42 -3.76 1.61 13.49
C GLY A 42 -2.51 2.13 12.78
N GLY A 43 -2.64 2.77 11.61
CA GLY A 43 -1.58 3.55 10.94
C GLY A 43 -0.37 2.73 10.44
N LYS A 44 -0.44 1.39 10.46
CA LYS A 44 0.64 0.51 10.02
C LYS A 44 0.36 -0.04 8.64
N ILE A 45 1.23 0.23 7.68
CA ILE A 45 1.10 -0.22 6.28
C ILE A 45 1.01 -1.75 6.17
N ILE A 46 1.79 -2.45 7.00
CA ILE A 46 1.92 -3.92 7.01
C ILE A 46 1.46 -4.54 8.34
N ASP A 47 0.59 -3.83 9.08
CA ASP A 47 0.11 -4.23 10.40
C ASP A 47 1.25 -4.64 11.35
N GLY A 48 1.23 -5.86 11.89
CA GLY A 48 2.27 -6.42 12.76
C GLY A 48 3.31 -7.29 12.05
N TYR A 49 3.26 -7.38 10.71
CA TYR A 49 4.17 -8.25 9.96
C TYR A 49 5.55 -7.60 9.80
N THR A 50 6.59 -8.42 9.78
CA THR A 50 7.88 -8.02 9.22
C THR A 50 7.83 -8.06 7.68
N PRO A 51 8.71 -7.32 6.98
CA PRO A 51 8.76 -7.41 5.52
C PRO A 51 9.00 -8.83 4.99
N GLY A 52 9.79 -9.63 5.71
CA GLY A 52 10.02 -11.04 5.37
C GLY A 52 8.76 -11.88 5.47
N GLN A 53 8.01 -11.74 6.57
CA GLN A 53 6.73 -12.44 6.73
C GLN A 53 5.72 -12.03 5.66
N LEU A 54 5.66 -10.74 5.30
CA LEU A 54 4.75 -10.28 4.25
C LEU A 54 5.15 -10.81 2.86
N LYS A 55 6.44 -10.94 2.56
CA LYS A 55 6.90 -11.60 1.33
C LYS A 55 6.45 -13.05 1.24
N GLU A 56 6.56 -13.80 2.33
CA GLU A 56 6.06 -15.18 2.39
C GLU A 56 4.54 -15.24 2.25
N LEU A 57 3.81 -14.26 2.81
CA LEU A 57 2.37 -14.13 2.64
C LEU A 57 1.98 -13.89 1.17
N SER A 58 2.68 -12.98 0.48
CA SER A 58 2.50 -12.71 -0.95
C SER A 58 2.73 -13.95 -1.80
N LYS A 59 3.75 -14.76 -1.48
CA LYS A 59 4.01 -16.04 -2.15
C LYS A 59 2.91 -17.06 -1.87
N LYS A 60 2.53 -17.24 -0.60
CA LYS A 60 1.49 -18.17 -0.13
C LYS A 60 0.18 -17.97 -0.89
N TYR A 61 -0.29 -16.73 -0.99
CA TYR A 61 -1.55 -16.42 -1.67
C TYR A 61 -1.37 -16.13 -3.17
N ARG A 62 -0.14 -16.00 -3.67
CA ARG A 62 0.16 -15.55 -5.05
C ARG A 62 -0.52 -14.21 -5.35
N VAL A 63 -0.34 -13.26 -4.44
CA VAL A 63 -0.87 -11.89 -4.52
C VAL A 63 0.30 -10.92 -4.65
N GLU A 64 0.19 -10.01 -5.61
CA GLU A 64 1.16 -8.96 -5.88
C GLU A 64 0.73 -7.66 -5.22
N ILE A 65 1.69 -6.97 -4.58
CA ILE A 65 1.47 -5.63 -4.01
C ILE A 65 1.86 -4.60 -5.08
N LEU A 66 0.88 -3.87 -5.61
CA LEU A 66 1.12 -2.88 -6.65
C LEU A 66 1.63 -1.56 -6.08
N THR A 67 0.92 -1.04 -5.08
CA THR A 67 1.18 0.31 -4.57
C THR A 67 1.09 0.36 -3.04
N ILE A 68 1.78 1.33 -2.46
CA ILE A 68 1.46 1.89 -1.15
C ILE A 68 0.86 3.28 -1.37
N ASN A 69 -0.32 3.51 -0.78
CA ASN A 69 -0.98 4.80 -0.74
C ASN A 69 -0.80 5.40 0.66
N ALA A 70 -0.34 6.64 0.84
CA ALA A 70 0.35 7.49 -0.13
C ALA A 70 1.33 8.41 0.60
N LEU A 71 2.32 8.95 -0.11
CA LEU A 71 3.04 10.13 0.35
C LEU A 71 2.18 11.36 0.05
N GLN A 72 1.69 12.01 1.09
CA GLN A 72 0.82 13.18 0.98
C GLN A 72 1.62 14.47 0.84
N LYS A 73 0.99 15.50 0.26
CA LYS A 73 1.53 16.87 0.17
C LYS A 73 2.95 16.93 -0.42
N PHE A 74 3.25 16.06 -1.39
CA PHE A 74 4.62 15.88 -1.89
C PHE A 74 5.19 17.15 -2.55
N ASN A 75 4.32 18.03 -3.04
CA ASN A 75 4.63 19.27 -3.74
C ASN A 75 4.77 20.49 -2.81
N LEU A 76 4.54 20.36 -1.50
CA LEU A 76 4.59 21.49 -0.57
C LEU A 76 6.03 21.75 -0.10
N GLY A 77 6.61 22.86 -0.56
CA GLY A 77 8.00 23.24 -0.26
C GLY A 77 8.29 23.37 1.24
N ALA A 78 7.33 23.88 2.03
CA ALA A 78 7.47 24.11 3.47
C ALA A 78 7.80 22.85 4.28
N ILE A 79 7.43 21.66 3.79
CA ILE A 79 7.64 20.37 4.48
C ILE A 79 8.60 19.44 3.74
N LEU A 80 9.25 19.93 2.67
CA LEU A 80 10.08 19.10 1.78
C LEU A 80 11.12 18.23 2.52
N PRO A 81 11.86 18.72 3.54
CA PRO A 81 12.80 17.86 4.28
C PRO A 81 12.13 16.67 4.97
N GLN A 82 10.94 16.86 5.53
CA GLN A 82 10.16 15.81 6.17
C GLN A 82 9.57 14.84 5.14
N THR A 83 9.04 15.36 4.03
CA THR A 83 8.54 14.59 2.90
C THR A 83 9.61 13.67 2.32
N ILE A 84 10.85 14.15 2.15
CA ILE A 84 11.97 13.33 1.68
C ILE A 84 12.29 12.20 2.66
N LYS A 85 12.27 12.48 3.97
CA LYS A 85 12.52 11.47 5.01
C LYS A 85 11.44 10.38 5.00
N GLU A 86 10.18 10.75 4.83
CA GLU A 86 9.07 9.81 4.71
C GLU A 86 9.14 9.00 3.42
N LEU A 87 9.40 9.65 2.28
CA LEU A 87 9.57 8.98 1.00
C LEU A 87 10.66 7.91 1.07
N LYS A 88 11.81 8.21 1.69
CA LYS A 88 12.88 7.21 1.89
C LYS A 88 12.40 6.00 2.70
N LYS A 89 11.58 6.19 3.73
CA LYS A 89 10.98 5.08 4.49
C LYS A 89 10.03 4.26 3.63
N LEU A 90 9.18 4.91 2.85
CA LEU A 90 8.25 4.24 1.93
C LEU A 90 8.99 3.46 0.83
N ILE A 91 10.06 4.01 0.28
CA ILE A 91 10.92 3.32 -0.71
C ILE A 91 11.55 2.08 -0.08
N ASN A 92 12.17 2.20 1.09
CA ASN A 92 12.79 1.07 1.78
C ASN A 92 11.76 -0.03 2.08
N LEU A 93 10.59 0.34 2.59
CA LEU A 93 9.50 -0.60 2.82
C LEU A 93 9.06 -1.26 1.52
N SER A 94 8.83 -0.48 0.45
CA SER A 94 8.40 -0.98 -0.85
C SER A 94 9.36 -2.02 -1.42
N LEU A 95 10.67 -1.71 -1.41
CA LEU A 95 11.71 -2.65 -1.81
C LEU A 95 11.71 -3.92 -0.94
N SER A 96 11.55 -3.75 0.37
CA SER A 96 11.57 -4.86 1.32
C SER A 96 10.39 -5.82 1.18
N ILE A 97 9.25 -5.38 0.64
CA ILE A 97 8.04 -6.19 0.45
C ILE A 97 7.73 -6.52 -1.02
N GLY A 98 8.51 -5.99 -1.96
CA GLY A 98 8.29 -6.16 -3.40
C GLY A 98 7.11 -5.34 -3.95
N CYS A 99 6.79 -4.21 -3.33
CA CYS A 99 5.80 -3.25 -3.83
C CYS A 99 6.34 -2.49 -5.03
N LYS A 100 5.55 -2.36 -6.10
CA LYS A 100 6.02 -1.82 -7.39
C LYS A 100 6.07 -0.31 -7.46
N ALA A 101 5.18 0.38 -6.76
CA ALA A 101 5.08 1.83 -6.81
C ALA A 101 4.62 2.44 -5.47
N ILE A 102 4.80 3.75 -5.35
CA ILE A 102 4.28 4.55 -4.25
C ILE A 102 3.40 5.63 -4.88
N VAL A 103 2.20 5.83 -4.34
CA VAL A 103 1.33 6.93 -4.78
C VAL A 103 1.79 8.23 -4.13
N LEU A 104 1.92 9.28 -4.95
CA LEU A 104 2.24 10.63 -4.52
C LEU A 104 0.99 11.51 -4.69
N CYS A 105 0.49 12.07 -3.59
CA CYS A 105 -0.68 12.94 -3.59
C CYS A 105 -0.25 14.39 -3.38
N PRO A 106 -0.63 15.33 -4.26
CA PRO A 106 -0.31 16.74 -4.05
C PRO A 106 -1.06 17.29 -2.82
N ASN A 107 -0.64 18.46 -2.35
CA ASN A 107 -1.37 19.22 -1.36
C ASN A 107 -2.77 19.54 -1.91
N ASN A 108 -3.75 19.44 -1.03
CA ASN A 108 -5.15 19.71 -1.33
C ASN A 108 -5.80 20.34 -0.08
N ASP A 109 -5.24 21.47 0.33
CA ASP A 109 -5.78 22.28 1.40
C ASP A 109 -6.63 23.39 0.79
N ILE A 110 -7.79 23.67 1.37
CA ILE A 110 -8.69 24.74 0.90
C ILE A 110 -8.15 26.14 1.19
N ASN A 111 -7.09 26.24 2.00
CA ASN A 111 -6.45 27.48 2.43
C ASN A 111 -5.03 27.68 1.83
N ASP A 112 -4.62 26.85 0.87
CA ASP A 112 -3.32 26.96 0.17
C ASP A 112 -3.34 28.08 -0.89
#